data_AF-A0A4Y1RAW8-F1
#
_entry.id   AF-A0A4Y1RAW8-F1
#
_cell.length_a   1.000
_cell.length_b   1.000
_cell.length_c   1.000
_cell.angle_alpha   90.00
_cell.angle_beta   90.00
_cell.angle_gamma   90.00
#
_symmetry.space_group_name_H-M   'P 1'
#
loop_
_entity.id
_entity.type
_entity.pdbx_description
1 polymer ?
#
loop_
_entity_poly.entity_id
_entity_poly.type
_entity_poly.pdbx_seq_one_letter_code
_entity_poly.pdbx_strand_id
1 'polypeptide(L)'
;MVPSTSTVRSCIEEERSALLSFKQDLKDPSGRLSSWAGRDCCQWQGISCNNRTGHVAKVNLRNPYPYVWYDEEWDELAHKHFKQDLKDPSGRLSSWVGRDCCQWQGISCNNRNGLVAKLNLRNPYPYVGYDEEWDELAYKQSCLGGKINPSLLSLKYLNYMDLSYNDFDGIHIPKFFGELKSLRYLNISSTSFSGEIPHSLGNLSELNYLDIELSFLIMFPH
;
A
#
# COMPACT_ATOMS: atom_id res chain seq x y z
N MET A 1 -40.53 37.39 8.79
CA MET A 1 -39.59 36.44 9.42
C MET A 1 -39.66 35.14 8.63
N VAL A 2 -38.64 34.85 7.83
CA VAL A 2 -38.54 33.60 7.06
C VAL A 2 -37.72 32.63 7.91
N PRO A 3 -38.14 31.36 8.10
CA PRO A 3 -37.32 30.38 8.80
C PRO A 3 -36.15 29.97 7.90
N SER A 4 -34.95 30.10 8.42
CA SER A 4 -33.72 29.54 7.88
C SER A 4 -33.80 28.01 7.90
N THR A 5 -34.18 27.40 6.78
CA THR A 5 -33.96 25.96 6.58
C THR A 5 -32.49 25.75 6.25
N SER A 6 -31.71 25.23 7.19
CA SER A 6 -30.37 24.74 6.88
C SER A 6 -30.54 23.63 5.84
N THR A 7 -30.04 23.85 4.63
CA THR A 7 -29.99 22.82 3.59
C THR A 7 -29.06 21.72 4.08
N VAL A 8 -29.64 20.71 4.74
CA VAL A 8 -28.98 19.41 4.96
C VAL A 8 -28.60 18.94 3.56
N ARG A 9 -27.30 18.89 3.27
CA ARG A 9 -26.76 18.49 1.96
C ARG A 9 -27.03 17.01 1.74
N SER A 10 -28.24 16.73 1.30
CA SER A 10 -28.68 15.42 0.80
C SER A 10 -27.87 15.09 -0.45
N CYS A 11 -27.50 13.82 -0.59
CA CYS A 11 -27.04 13.23 -1.84
C CYS A 11 -27.87 13.68 -3.06
N ILE A 12 -27.19 13.82 -4.20
CA ILE A 12 -27.77 14.18 -5.49
C ILE A 12 -28.71 13.07 -5.97
N GLU A 13 -29.93 13.45 -6.40
CA GLU A 13 -31.02 12.50 -6.68
C GLU A 13 -30.67 11.54 -7.84
N GLU A 14 -29.94 12.03 -8.84
CA GLU A 14 -29.47 11.23 -9.97
C GLU A 14 -28.47 10.15 -9.53
N GLU A 15 -27.53 10.50 -8.65
CA GLU A 15 -26.53 9.56 -8.09
C GLU A 15 -27.19 8.55 -7.15
N ARG A 16 -28.12 9.02 -6.32
CA ARG A 16 -28.96 8.18 -5.45
C ARG A 16 -29.72 7.14 -6.26
N SER A 17 -30.38 7.57 -7.34
CA SER A 17 -31.16 6.70 -8.22
C SER A 17 -30.27 5.68 -8.93
N ALA A 18 -29.09 6.09 -9.41
CA ALA A 18 -28.11 5.19 -10.03
C ALA A 18 -27.62 4.11 -9.05
N LEU A 19 -27.32 4.48 -7.80
CA LEU A 19 -26.90 3.54 -6.77
C LEU A 19 -28.01 2.55 -6.35
N LEU A 20 -29.28 2.99 -6.32
CA LEU A 20 -30.41 2.11 -6.05
C LEU A 20 -30.69 1.14 -7.21
N SER A 21 -30.54 1.60 -8.46
CA SER A 21 -30.59 0.71 -9.62
C SER A 21 -29.48 -0.33 -9.55
N PHE A 22 -28.24 0.09 -9.28
CA PHE A 22 -27.10 -0.80 -9.11
C PHE A 22 -27.31 -1.83 -7.98
N LYS A 23 -27.93 -1.43 -6.86
CA LYS A 23 -28.31 -2.34 -5.76
C LYS A 23 -29.30 -3.42 -6.19
N GLN A 24 -30.26 -3.12 -7.07
CA GLN A 24 -31.25 -4.10 -7.52
C GLN A 24 -30.62 -5.22 -8.37
N ASP A 25 -29.53 -4.91 -9.06
CA ASP A 25 -28.82 -5.87 -9.92
C ASP A 25 -27.88 -6.81 -9.14
N LEU A 26 -27.64 -6.55 -7.85
CA LEU A 26 -26.71 -7.30 -7.02
C LEU A 26 -27.42 -8.36 -6.14
N LYS A 27 -26.88 -9.59 -6.15
CA LYS A 27 -27.23 -10.61 -5.15
C LYS A 27 -26.45 -10.35 -3.86
N ASP A 28 -27.14 -9.85 -2.84
CA ASP A 28 -26.55 -9.50 -1.53
C ASP A 28 -27.13 -10.37 -0.39
N PRO A 29 -26.72 -11.65 -0.29
CA PRO A 29 -27.23 -12.57 0.73
C PRO A 29 -26.85 -12.18 2.16
N SER A 30 -25.80 -11.35 2.34
CA SER A 30 -25.36 -10.86 3.65
C SER A 30 -25.91 -9.49 4.03
N GLY A 31 -26.78 -8.89 3.20
CA GLY A 31 -27.47 -7.64 3.51
C GLY A 31 -26.56 -6.43 3.70
N ARG A 32 -25.38 -6.41 3.07
CA ARG A 32 -24.40 -5.32 3.19
C ARG A 32 -24.90 -4.00 2.59
N LEU A 33 -25.84 -4.06 1.65
CA LEU A 33 -26.48 -2.90 1.05
C LEU A 33 -27.76 -2.47 1.79
N SER A 34 -28.05 -3.04 2.96
CA SER A 34 -29.28 -2.76 3.73
C SER A 34 -29.44 -1.28 4.09
N SER A 35 -28.34 -0.59 4.40
CA SER A 35 -28.33 0.85 4.69
C SER A 35 -28.62 1.75 3.48
N TRP A 36 -28.61 1.20 2.25
CA TRP A 36 -28.86 1.96 1.03
C TRP A 36 -30.37 2.17 0.84
N ALA A 37 -30.92 3.08 1.65
CA ALA A 37 -32.32 3.45 1.70
C ALA A 37 -32.49 4.91 2.13
N GLY A 38 -33.61 5.53 1.78
CA GLY A 38 -33.88 6.93 2.09
C GLY A 38 -33.28 7.91 1.07
N ARG A 39 -33.20 9.19 1.48
CA ARG A 39 -32.90 10.31 0.58
C ARG A 39 -31.42 10.70 0.51
N ASP A 40 -30.67 10.49 1.59
CA ASP A 40 -29.27 10.92 1.65
C ASP A 40 -28.31 9.72 1.51
N CYS A 41 -27.90 9.44 0.26
CA CYS A 41 -26.96 8.37 -0.03
C CYS A 41 -25.57 8.56 0.59
N CYS A 42 -25.21 9.77 1.02
CA CYS A 42 -23.94 10.02 1.69
C CYS A 42 -23.89 9.46 3.11
N GLN A 43 -25.05 9.06 3.66
CA GLN A 43 -25.16 8.34 4.92
C GLN A 43 -25.19 6.81 4.72
N TRP A 44 -25.19 6.33 3.48
CA TRP A 44 -25.23 4.90 3.21
C TRP A 44 -23.87 4.27 3.50
N GLN A 45 -23.89 3.10 4.12
CA GLN A 45 -22.67 2.37 4.45
C GLN A 45 -21.91 2.04 3.17
N GLY A 46 -20.63 2.40 3.14
CA GLY A 46 -19.77 2.21 1.97
C GLY A 46 -19.87 3.31 0.92
N ILE A 47 -20.78 4.28 1.04
CA ILE A 47 -20.81 5.47 0.19
C ILE A 47 -20.05 6.60 0.89
N SER A 48 -19.18 7.29 0.16
CA SER A 48 -18.54 8.51 0.64
C SER A 48 -18.72 9.60 -0.39
N CYS A 49 -19.21 10.75 0.06
CA CYS A 49 -19.43 11.91 -0.79
C CYS A 49 -18.35 12.97 -0.60
N ASN A 50 -18.22 13.83 -1.60
CA ASN A 50 -17.40 15.03 -1.52
C ASN A 50 -18.11 16.06 -0.62
N ASN A 51 -17.45 16.47 0.46
CA ASN A 51 -18.02 17.39 1.46
C ASN A 51 -18.31 18.82 0.94
N ARG A 52 -17.77 19.19 -0.23
CA ARG A 52 -18.01 20.49 -0.88
C ARG A 52 -19.16 20.44 -1.87
N THR A 53 -19.25 19.38 -2.66
CA THR A 53 -20.18 19.30 -3.79
C THR A 53 -21.38 18.38 -3.54
N GLY A 54 -21.32 17.48 -2.56
CA GLY A 54 -22.35 16.48 -2.30
C GLY A 54 -22.30 15.28 -3.26
N HIS A 55 -21.43 15.29 -4.27
CA HIS A 55 -21.25 14.19 -5.21
C HIS A 55 -20.69 12.93 -4.53
N VAL A 56 -21.17 11.76 -4.92
CA VAL A 56 -20.59 10.47 -4.54
C VAL A 56 -19.16 10.38 -5.07
N ALA A 57 -18.19 10.39 -4.15
CA ALA A 57 -16.77 10.33 -4.46
C ALA A 57 -16.23 8.89 -4.42
N LYS A 58 -16.87 8.00 -3.66
CA LYS A 58 -16.44 6.61 -3.51
C LYS A 58 -17.60 5.68 -3.16
N VAL A 59 -17.58 4.50 -3.77
CA VAL A 59 -18.44 3.35 -3.44
C VAL A 59 -17.55 2.20 -2.97
N ASN A 60 -17.74 1.71 -1.75
CA ASN A 60 -16.95 0.67 -1.12
C ASN A 60 -17.83 -0.54 -0.75
N LEU A 61 -17.81 -1.55 -1.60
CA LEU A 61 -18.53 -2.82 -1.41
C LEU A 61 -17.61 -3.99 -1.07
N ARG A 62 -16.42 -3.69 -0.50
CA ARG A 62 -15.44 -4.72 -0.15
C ARG A 62 -16.08 -5.81 0.72
N ASN A 63 -15.81 -7.07 0.38
CA ASN A 63 -16.25 -8.20 1.20
C ASN A 63 -15.62 -8.07 2.60
N PRO A 64 -16.42 -7.95 3.68
CA PRO A 64 -15.89 -7.87 5.04
C PRO A 64 -15.26 -9.17 5.52
N TYR A 65 -15.55 -10.29 4.83
CA TYR A 65 -14.95 -11.60 5.09
C TYR A 65 -14.22 -12.08 3.83
N PRO A 66 -13.07 -11.47 3.49
CA PRO A 66 -12.20 -12.08 2.48
C PRO A 66 -11.75 -13.44 3.03
N TYR A 67 -11.84 -14.49 2.23
CA TYR A 67 -11.39 -15.81 2.65
C TYR A 67 -9.86 -15.77 2.77
N VAL A 68 -9.35 -15.73 4.00
CA VAL A 68 -7.91 -15.72 4.30
C VAL A 68 -7.67 -16.76 5.39
N TRP A 69 -6.70 -17.64 5.17
CA TRP A 69 -6.27 -18.65 6.14
C TRP A 69 -5.27 -18.04 7.14
N TYR A 70 -5.54 -18.33 8.42
CA TYR A 70 -4.71 -18.25 9.64
C TYR A 70 -4.23 -16.88 10.18
N ASP A 71 -4.80 -16.59 11.36
CA ASP A 71 -4.26 -16.05 12.62
C ASP A 71 -4.28 -14.54 12.96
N GLU A 72 -5.30 -14.23 13.77
CA GLU A 72 -5.58 -13.30 14.88
C GLU A 72 -4.98 -11.87 15.00
N GLU A 73 -5.96 -10.96 15.14
CA GLU A 73 -6.03 -9.72 15.92
C GLU A 73 -5.38 -8.41 15.40
N TRP A 74 -6.19 -7.33 15.54
CA TRP A 74 -5.96 -5.90 15.28
C TRP A 74 -6.54 -5.32 13.98
N ASP A 75 -7.86 -5.15 13.99
CA ASP A 75 -8.54 -4.07 13.25
C ASP A 75 -8.34 -2.73 13.98
N GLU A 76 -7.32 -1.98 13.55
CA GLU A 76 -7.41 -0.51 13.45
C GLU A 76 -7.09 -0.14 12.00
N LEU A 77 -8.15 0.19 11.26
CA LEU A 77 -8.23 0.29 9.81
C LEU A 77 -7.36 1.42 9.19
N ALA A 78 -6.69 1.04 8.10
CA ALA A 78 -6.50 1.82 6.86
C ALA A 78 -5.40 2.91 6.76
N HIS A 79 -4.36 2.89 7.60
CA HIS A 79 -3.06 3.53 7.29
C HIS A 79 -1.88 2.54 7.25
N LYS A 80 -2.14 1.24 7.38
CA LYS A 80 -1.11 0.25 7.77
C LYS A 80 -0.86 -0.87 6.76
N HIS A 81 -1.47 -0.84 5.57
CA HIS A 81 -1.46 -2.02 4.67
C HIS A 81 -0.04 -2.46 4.23
N PHE A 82 0.87 -1.52 3.94
CA PHE A 82 2.25 -1.88 3.66
C PHE A 82 2.97 -2.48 4.89
N LYS A 83 2.82 -1.86 6.07
CA LYS A 83 3.47 -2.32 7.32
C LYS A 83 2.87 -3.63 7.87
N GLN A 84 1.61 -3.94 7.58
CA GLN A 84 0.93 -5.19 7.99
C GLN A 84 1.43 -6.40 7.22
N ASP A 85 1.70 -6.22 5.92
CA ASP A 85 2.19 -7.31 5.08
C ASP A 85 3.71 -7.54 5.25
N LEU A 86 4.43 -6.54 5.78
CA LEU A 86 5.84 -6.67 6.12
C LEU A 86 6.05 -7.33 7.48
N LYS A 87 6.91 -8.35 7.51
CA LYS A 87 7.51 -8.86 8.75
C LYS A 87 8.62 -7.91 9.18
N ASP A 88 8.60 -7.45 10.43
CA ASP A 88 9.59 -6.53 11.02
C ASP A 88 9.93 -6.95 12.46
N PRO A 89 10.73 -8.01 12.66
CA PRO A 89 11.01 -8.57 13.98
C PRO A 89 11.82 -7.64 14.90
N SER A 90 12.60 -6.72 14.33
CA SER A 90 13.43 -5.75 15.08
C SER A 90 12.74 -4.41 15.31
N GLY A 91 11.52 -4.21 14.80
CA GLY A 91 10.79 -2.95 14.97
C GLY A 91 11.42 -1.75 14.25
N ARG A 92 12.08 -1.97 13.11
CA ARG A 92 12.64 -0.91 12.26
C ARG A 92 11.60 0.07 11.73
N LEU A 93 10.34 -0.37 11.65
CA LEU A 93 9.18 0.43 11.26
C LEU A 93 8.45 1.03 12.47
N SER A 94 9.02 0.99 13.68
CA SER A 94 8.38 1.50 14.91
C SER A 94 7.96 2.97 14.82
N SER A 95 8.74 3.80 14.12
CA SER A 95 8.42 5.22 13.86
C SER A 95 7.23 5.44 12.92
N TRP A 96 6.75 4.40 12.23
CA TRP A 96 5.63 4.48 11.29
C TRP A 96 4.30 4.48 12.03
N VAL A 97 4.06 5.57 12.74
CA VAL A 97 2.87 5.86 13.55
C VAL A 97 2.41 7.29 13.30
N GLY A 98 1.11 7.54 13.47
CA GLY A 98 0.52 8.86 13.21
C GLY A 98 0.23 9.14 11.73
N ARG A 99 -0.06 10.41 11.40
CA ARG A 99 -0.50 10.82 10.05
C ARG A 99 0.59 11.52 9.23
N ASP A 100 1.68 11.93 9.86
CA ASP A 100 2.78 12.62 9.17
C ASP A 100 3.88 11.63 8.78
N CYS A 101 3.70 11.00 7.63
CA CYS A 101 4.65 10.01 7.13
C CYS A 101 6.05 10.57 6.81
N CYS A 102 6.19 11.89 6.67
CA CYS A 102 7.49 12.51 6.40
C CYS A 102 8.43 12.49 7.60
N GLN A 103 7.90 12.18 8.79
CA GLN A 103 8.68 11.96 10.02
C GLN A 103 9.06 10.49 10.24
N TRP A 104 8.57 9.58 9.38
CA TRP A 104 8.85 8.15 9.53
C TRP A 104 10.26 7.83 9.07
N GLN A 105 10.95 7.00 9.85
CA GLN A 105 12.28 6.52 9.49
C GLN A 105 12.23 5.79 8.15
N GLY A 106 13.15 6.16 7.26
CA GLY A 106 13.21 5.60 5.90
C GLY A 106 12.25 6.27 4.90
N ILE A 107 11.38 7.18 5.32
CA ILE A 107 10.56 7.97 4.39
C ILE A 107 11.19 9.36 4.22
N SER A 108 11.25 9.84 2.97
CA SER A 108 11.55 11.24 2.71
C SER A 108 10.55 11.82 1.73
N CYS A 109 10.01 12.99 2.08
CA CYS A 109 9.08 13.73 1.25
C CYS A 109 9.79 14.79 0.42
N ASN A 110 9.20 15.16 -0.71
CA ASN A 110 9.68 16.25 -1.53
C ASN A 110 9.39 17.59 -0.85
N ASN A 111 10.42 18.43 -0.75
CA ASN A 111 10.36 19.71 -0.04
C ASN A 111 9.40 20.74 -0.66
N ARG A 112 8.94 20.55 -1.92
CA ARG A 112 8.04 21.48 -2.61
C ARG A 112 6.57 21.12 -2.47
N ASN A 113 6.21 19.85 -2.47
CA ASN A 113 4.81 19.40 -2.47
C ASN A 113 4.44 18.52 -1.27
N GLY A 114 5.41 18.18 -0.40
CA GLY A 114 5.19 17.36 0.80
C GLY A 114 4.85 15.90 0.50
N LEU A 115 4.96 15.45 -0.75
CA LEU A 115 4.63 14.08 -1.15
C LEU A 115 5.83 13.16 -0.99
N VAL A 116 5.58 11.90 -0.63
CA VAL A 116 6.63 10.89 -0.47
C VAL A 116 7.40 10.72 -1.78
N ALA A 117 8.71 10.91 -1.70
CA ALA A 117 9.64 10.85 -2.82
C ALA A 117 10.63 9.69 -2.68
N LYS A 118 10.97 9.31 -1.44
CA LYS A 118 11.93 8.25 -1.14
C LYS A 118 11.40 7.29 -0.09
N LEU A 119 11.61 6.00 -0.33
CA LEU A 119 11.41 4.89 0.61
C LEU A 119 12.74 4.15 0.72
N ASN A 120 13.41 4.26 1.87
CA ASN A 120 14.65 3.58 2.18
C ASN A 120 14.44 2.66 3.39
N LEU A 121 14.31 1.38 3.10
CA LEU A 121 14.21 0.29 4.07
C LEU A 121 15.37 -0.69 3.93
N ARG A 122 16.51 -0.23 3.42
CA ARG A 122 17.75 -1.00 3.44
C ARG A 122 18.06 -1.47 4.85
N ASN A 123 18.43 -2.75 5.00
CA ASN A 123 18.85 -3.26 6.30
C ASN A 123 20.13 -2.53 6.76
N PRO A 124 20.12 -1.86 7.94
CA PRO A 124 21.27 -1.11 8.44
C PRO A 124 22.42 -2.01 8.94
N TYR A 125 22.21 -3.32 9.03
CA TYR A 125 23.23 -4.31 9.40
C TYR A 125 23.67 -5.10 8.15
N PRO A 126 24.43 -4.51 7.21
CA PRO A 126 24.91 -5.26 6.06
C PRO A 126 25.94 -6.31 6.51
N TYR A 127 25.99 -7.44 5.81
CA TYR A 127 27.10 -8.38 5.91
C TYR A 127 28.41 -7.67 5.54
N VAL A 128 29.21 -7.28 6.54
CA VAL A 128 30.57 -6.77 6.38
C VAL A 128 31.53 -7.92 6.67
N GLY A 129 32.25 -8.36 5.65
CA GLY A 129 33.09 -9.55 5.72
C GLY A 129 34.31 -9.40 6.65
N TYR A 130 34.62 -10.52 7.30
CA TYR A 130 35.91 -11.00 7.82
C TYR A 130 36.61 -10.32 9.01
N ASP A 131 36.31 -9.07 9.38
CA ASP A 131 37.07 -8.39 10.45
C ASP A 131 36.29 -8.16 11.76
N GLU A 132 34.97 -8.36 11.78
CA GLU A 132 34.13 -8.33 12.99
C GLU A 132 33.31 -9.63 13.08
N GLU A 133 33.05 -10.09 14.30
CA GLU A 133 32.26 -11.29 14.59
C GLU A 133 30.85 -11.08 14.02
N TRP A 134 30.59 -11.67 12.84
CA TRP A 134 29.31 -11.54 12.16
C TRP A 134 28.21 -12.18 13.01
N ASP A 135 27.35 -11.34 13.57
CA ASP A 135 26.17 -11.81 14.30
C ASP A 135 25.06 -12.13 13.29
N GLU A 136 25.08 -13.39 12.82
CA GLU A 136 24.05 -13.97 11.96
C GLU A 136 22.64 -13.74 12.51
N LEU A 137 22.48 -13.85 13.83
CA LEU A 137 21.20 -13.73 14.49
C LEU A 137 20.71 -12.29 14.45
N ALA A 138 21.58 -11.31 14.72
CA ALA A 138 21.25 -9.89 14.59
C ALA A 138 20.91 -9.50 13.15
N TYR A 139 21.64 -10.04 12.16
CA TYR A 139 21.29 -9.86 10.75
C TYR A 139 19.89 -10.42 10.45
N LYS A 140 19.63 -11.67 10.81
CA LYS A 140 18.33 -12.32 10.54
C LYS A 140 17.16 -11.65 11.27
N GLN A 141 17.37 -11.16 12.50
CA GLN A 141 16.36 -10.41 13.25
C GLN A 141 16.13 -9.00 12.69
N SER A 142 17.08 -8.43 11.96
CA SER A 142 16.96 -7.10 11.36
C SER A 142 16.36 -7.09 9.96
N CYS A 143 16.26 -8.26 9.31
CA CYS A 143 15.64 -8.40 8.00
C CYS A 143 14.15 -8.09 8.03
N LEU A 144 13.70 -7.23 7.13
CA LEU A 144 12.30 -7.14 6.76
C LEU A 144 11.95 -8.31 5.85
N GLY A 145 10.71 -8.80 5.94
CA GLY A 145 10.21 -9.87 5.07
C GLY A 145 8.71 -9.76 4.85
N GLY A 146 8.05 -10.88 4.54
CA GLY A 146 6.61 -10.89 4.26
C GLY A 146 6.27 -10.44 2.84
N LYS A 147 5.05 -9.95 2.61
CA LYS A 147 4.58 -9.54 1.28
C LYS A 147 4.75 -8.05 1.07
N ILE A 148 5.03 -7.66 -0.17
CA ILE A 148 5.04 -6.25 -0.56
C ILE A 148 3.70 -5.91 -1.18
N ASN A 149 2.96 -5.00 -0.53
CA ASN A 149 1.59 -4.68 -0.91
C ASN A 149 1.52 -3.69 -2.10
N PRO A 150 0.58 -3.88 -3.06
CA PRO A 150 0.35 -2.93 -4.15
C PRO A 150 -0.08 -1.52 -3.73
N SER A 151 -0.39 -1.28 -2.45
CA SER A 151 -0.66 0.06 -1.91
C SER A 151 0.48 1.05 -2.17
N LEU A 152 1.72 0.59 -2.40
CA LEU A 152 2.82 1.46 -2.86
C LEU A 152 2.51 2.22 -4.15
N LEU A 153 1.59 1.72 -4.99
CA LEU A 153 1.12 2.42 -6.20
C LEU A 153 0.45 3.77 -5.90
N SER A 154 -0.01 4.01 -4.66
CA SER A 154 -0.54 5.33 -4.28
C SER A 154 0.56 6.39 -4.19
N LEU A 155 1.83 5.99 -4.06
CA LEU A 155 2.99 6.88 -3.96
C LEU A 155 3.44 7.33 -5.36
N LYS A 156 2.59 8.08 -6.05
CA LYS A 156 2.79 8.46 -7.47
C LYS A 156 4.08 9.25 -7.75
N TYR A 157 4.69 9.83 -6.73
CA TYR A 157 5.92 10.64 -6.83
C TYR A 157 7.16 9.93 -6.28
N LEU A 158 7.02 8.67 -5.86
CA LEU A 158 8.11 7.85 -5.39
C LEU A 158 9.12 7.67 -6.53
N ASN A 159 10.33 8.18 -6.32
CA ASN A 159 11.42 8.13 -7.29
C ASN A 159 12.62 7.33 -6.79
N TYR A 160 12.65 7.00 -5.50
CA TYR A 160 13.72 6.22 -4.88
C TYR A 160 13.12 5.14 -3.99
N MET A 161 13.46 3.89 -4.27
CA MET A 161 13.10 2.75 -3.44
C MET A 161 14.34 1.87 -3.19
N ASP A 162 14.70 1.70 -1.93
CA ASP A 162 15.77 0.80 -1.50
C ASP A 162 15.21 -0.19 -0.47
N LEU A 163 15.20 -1.47 -0.82
CA LEU A 163 14.79 -2.59 0.04
C LEU A 163 15.94 -3.58 0.25
N SER A 164 17.17 -3.19 -0.08
CA SER A 164 18.32 -4.11 -0.11
C SER A 164 18.68 -4.69 1.26
N TYR A 165 19.33 -5.86 1.24
CA TYR A 165 19.79 -6.59 2.44
C TYR A 165 18.67 -7.05 3.40
N ASN A 166 17.47 -7.29 2.87
CA ASN A 166 16.35 -7.85 3.61
C ASN A 166 16.12 -9.32 3.25
N ASP A 167 15.09 -9.96 3.79
CA ASP A 167 14.80 -11.37 3.51
C ASP A 167 13.30 -11.56 3.26
N PHE A 168 12.91 -11.51 1.99
CA PHE A 168 11.53 -11.69 1.55
C PHE A 168 11.19 -13.16 1.27
N ASP A 169 11.95 -14.10 1.84
CA ASP A 169 11.56 -15.51 1.96
C ASP A 169 11.22 -16.18 0.60
N GLY A 170 12.00 -15.87 -0.43
CA GLY A 170 11.83 -16.50 -1.74
C GLY A 170 10.63 -16.04 -2.54
N ILE A 171 9.91 -14.98 -2.16
CA ILE A 171 8.77 -14.54 -2.99
C ILE A 171 9.23 -13.99 -4.35
N HIS A 172 8.33 -13.97 -5.33
CA HIS A 172 8.59 -13.35 -6.61
C HIS A 172 8.65 -11.81 -6.51
N ILE A 173 9.46 -11.18 -7.36
CA ILE A 173 9.45 -9.72 -7.51
C ILE A 173 8.04 -9.28 -7.94
N PRO A 174 7.37 -8.37 -7.20
CA PRO A 174 6.02 -7.97 -7.53
C PRO A 174 5.92 -7.25 -8.88
N LYS A 175 5.05 -7.74 -9.77
CA LYS A 175 4.85 -7.16 -11.12
C LYS A 175 4.49 -5.67 -11.09
N PHE A 176 3.78 -5.23 -10.04
CA PHE A 176 3.35 -3.84 -9.88
C PHE A 176 4.52 -2.87 -9.68
N PHE A 177 5.75 -3.33 -9.40
CA PHE A 177 6.92 -2.45 -9.39
C PHE A 177 7.06 -1.72 -10.72
N GLY A 178 6.71 -2.39 -11.84
CA GLY A 178 6.66 -1.81 -13.19
C GLY A 178 5.62 -0.70 -13.41
N GLU A 179 4.72 -0.47 -12.46
CA GLU A 179 3.68 0.55 -12.53
C GLU A 179 4.07 1.84 -11.79
N LEU A 180 5.16 1.84 -11.03
CA LEU A 180 5.70 3.02 -10.34
C LEU A 180 6.42 3.95 -11.33
N LYS A 181 5.69 4.64 -12.20
CA LYS A 181 6.25 5.38 -13.35
C LYS A 181 7.25 6.48 -13.02
N SER A 182 7.22 7.00 -11.80
CA SER A 182 8.17 8.03 -11.32
C SER A 182 9.48 7.47 -10.78
N LEU A 183 9.63 6.13 -10.71
CA LEU A 183 10.79 5.48 -10.10
C LEU A 183 12.05 5.72 -10.93
N ARG A 184 13.10 6.24 -10.28
CA ARG A 184 14.42 6.52 -10.87
C ARG A 184 15.52 5.64 -10.30
N TYR A 185 15.33 5.16 -9.07
CA TYR A 185 16.25 4.30 -8.36
C TYR A 185 15.46 3.16 -7.72
N LEU A 186 15.81 1.93 -8.08
CA LEU A 186 15.30 0.71 -7.45
C LEU A 186 16.47 -0.17 -7.02
N ASN A 187 16.58 -0.42 -5.72
CA ASN A 187 17.51 -1.40 -5.19
C ASN A 187 16.75 -2.49 -4.42
N ILE A 188 16.81 -3.71 -4.94
CA ILE A 188 16.27 -4.92 -4.34
C ILE A 188 17.35 -6.02 -4.24
N SER A 189 18.63 -5.66 -4.20
CA SER A 189 19.71 -6.64 -4.06
C SER A 189 19.74 -7.27 -2.68
N SER A 190 20.21 -8.51 -2.60
CA SER A 190 20.29 -9.27 -1.34
C SER A 190 18.95 -9.31 -0.59
N THR A 191 17.85 -9.61 -1.29
CA THR A 191 16.48 -9.62 -0.73
C THR A 191 15.85 -11.02 -0.67
N SER A 192 16.57 -12.05 -1.12
CA SER A 192 16.04 -13.40 -1.31
C SER A 192 14.80 -13.48 -2.21
N PHE A 193 14.56 -12.54 -3.14
CA PHE A 193 13.53 -12.74 -4.15
C PHE A 193 13.88 -13.93 -5.06
N SER A 194 12.87 -14.62 -5.59
CA SER A 194 13.05 -15.78 -6.46
C SER A 194 12.22 -15.72 -7.75
N GLY A 195 12.49 -16.65 -8.66
CA GLY A 195 11.80 -16.79 -9.93
C GLY A 195 12.26 -15.77 -10.98
N GLU A 196 11.40 -15.51 -11.96
CA GLU A 196 11.74 -14.67 -13.11
C GLU A 196 11.67 -13.18 -12.79
N ILE A 197 12.56 -12.41 -13.41
CA ILE A 197 12.48 -10.96 -13.43
C ILE A 197 11.22 -10.57 -14.22
N PRO A 198 10.24 -9.88 -13.61
CA PRO A 198 9.01 -9.54 -14.32
C PRO A 198 9.29 -8.51 -15.42
N HIS A 199 8.90 -8.82 -16.65
CA HIS A 199 9.03 -7.92 -17.81
C HIS A 199 8.41 -6.53 -17.57
N SER A 200 7.46 -6.41 -16.65
CA SER A 200 6.87 -5.13 -16.25
C SER A 200 7.90 -4.13 -15.72
N LEU A 201 9.05 -4.57 -15.20
CA LEU A 201 10.15 -3.66 -14.83
C LEU A 201 10.68 -2.87 -16.04
N GLY A 202 10.59 -3.44 -17.25
CA GLY A 202 10.89 -2.75 -18.51
C GLY A 202 9.94 -1.58 -18.80
N ASN A 203 8.80 -1.47 -18.11
CA ASN A 203 7.87 -0.35 -18.26
C ASN A 203 8.25 0.90 -17.43
N LEU A 204 9.37 0.87 -16.71
CA LEU A 204 9.88 1.97 -15.89
C LEU A 204 10.79 2.89 -16.71
N SER A 205 10.18 3.75 -17.53
CA SER A 205 10.89 4.61 -18.48
C SER A 205 11.82 5.66 -17.86
N GLU A 206 11.63 5.99 -16.57
CA GLU A 206 12.43 6.98 -15.84
C GLU A 206 13.55 6.35 -14.98
N LEU A 207 13.67 5.02 -15.00
CA LEU A 207 14.59 4.27 -14.16
C LEU A 207 16.04 4.47 -14.64
N ASN A 208 16.87 5.02 -13.77
CA ASN A 208 18.29 5.30 -14.03
C ASN A 208 19.22 4.32 -13.32
N TYR A 209 18.72 3.67 -12.26
CA TYR A 209 19.47 2.71 -11.46
C TYR A 209 18.56 1.55 -11.08
N LEU A 210 19.00 0.33 -11.39
CA LEU A 210 18.38 -0.92 -11.02
C LEU A 210 19.45 -1.85 -10.48
N ASP A 211 19.31 -2.24 -9.21
CA ASP A 211 20.13 -3.29 -8.60
C ASP A 211 19.23 -4.41 -8.11
N ILE A 212 19.52 -5.62 -8.58
CA ILE A 212 18.82 -6.87 -8.29
C ILE A 212 19.80 -7.99 -7.91
N GLU A 213 21.09 -7.67 -7.74
CA GLU A 213 22.18 -8.64 -7.55
C GLU A 213 22.06 -9.37 -6.20
N LEU A 214 22.63 -10.58 -6.09
CA LEU A 214 22.58 -11.43 -4.89
C LEU A 214 21.17 -11.89 -4.48
N SER A 215 20.40 -12.32 -5.47
CA SER A 215 19.25 -13.19 -5.28
C SER A 215 19.60 -14.52 -5.94
N PHE A 216 20.21 -15.47 -5.19
CA PHE A 216 20.80 -16.71 -5.73
C PHE A 216 19.84 -17.61 -6.57
N LEU A 217 18.56 -17.23 -6.70
CA LEU A 217 17.47 -17.98 -7.35
C LEU A 217 16.74 -17.19 -8.47
N ILE A 218 17.25 -16.04 -8.90
CA ILE A 218 16.64 -15.31 -10.03
C ILE A 218 17.11 -15.90 -11.36
N MET A 219 16.15 -16.34 -12.18
CA MET A 219 16.40 -16.76 -13.56
C MET A 219 16.07 -15.62 -14.53
N PHE A 220 16.95 -15.37 -15.50
CA PHE A 220 16.63 -14.48 -16.62
C PHE A 220 15.64 -15.19 -17.57
N PRO A 221 14.58 -14.52 -18.04
CA PRO A 221 13.66 -15.11 -19.01
C PRO A 221 14.41 -15.45 -20.31
N HIS A 222 14.03 -16.57 -20.94
CA HIS A 222 14.48 -16.96 -22.28
C HIS A 222 13.91 -16.05 -23.37
#